data_AF-M8C962-F1
#
_entry.id   AF-M8C962-F1
#
_cell.length_a   1.000
_cell.length_b   1.000
_cell.length_c   1.000
_cell.angle_alpha   90.00
_cell.angle_beta   90.00
_cell.angle_gamma   90.00
#
_symmetry.space_group_name_H-M   'P 1'
#
loop_
_entity.id
_entity.type
_entity.pdbx_description
1 polymer ?
#
loop_
_entity_poly.entity_id
_entity_poly.type
_entity_poly.pdbx_seq_one_letter_code
_entity_poly.pdbx_strand_id
1 'polypeptide(L)'
;MCFAFRGSTLCWVDLSKGMVVCDLRAVIQHGAGPEFRFVRLPGECRTYDRGQRERLPNPEEFRNMACVGGSIKFVTMDGYGERPGSQVTMTVWTLSPDLCSWKKGVVYHVSDIWASESHISLGLLQALPSFPVLSVDEDDVVYLSFTDLDVTVEGRVEFKSQYLLRVDMQHNEVSHHPKSREEMPSQS
;
A
#
# COMPACT_ATOMS: atom_id res chain seq x y z
N MET A 1 -5.92 9.21 6.01
CA MET A 1 -6.95 8.65 5.09
C MET A 1 -8.23 8.34 5.87
N CYS A 2 -9.41 8.44 5.25
CA CYS A 2 -10.66 7.90 5.80
C CYS A 2 -11.50 7.22 4.71
N PHE A 3 -12.31 6.23 5.10
CA PHE A 3 -13.26 5.55 4.21
C PHE A 3 -14.49 5.06 4.98
N ALA A 4 -15.58 4.80 4.24
CA ALA A 4 -16.77 4.18 4.78
C ALA A 4 -16.71 2.65 4.65
N PHE A 5 -17.28 1.95 5.62
CA PHE A 5 -17.37 0.50 5.67
C PHE A 5 -18.81 0.10 5.98
N ARG A 6 -19.36 -0.88 5.24
CA ARG A 6 -20.73 -1.41 5.43
C ARG A 6 -21.84 -0.35 5.49
N GLY A 7 -21.62 0.82 4.87
CA GLY A 7 -22.60 1.91 4.76
C GLY A 7 -22.89 2.68 6.05
N SER A 8 -22.44 2.23 7.22
CA SER A 8 -22.76 2.86 8.51
C SER A 8 -21.56 2.99 9.44
N THR A 9 -20.37 2.64 8.97
CA THR A 9 -19.14 2.66 9.76
C THR A 9 -18.12 3.58 9.10
N LEU A 10 -17.59 4.55 9.86
CA LEU A 10 -16.52 5.43 9.40
C LEU A 10 -15.18 4.96 9.96
N CYS A 11 -14.17 4.90 9.10
CA CYS A 11 -12.82 4.48 9.45
C CYS A 11 -11.84 5.63 9.23
N TRP A 12 -11.11 6.04 10.26
CA TRP A 12 -9.98 6.98 10.18
C TRP A 12 -8.68 6.23 10.39
N VAL A 13 -7.80 6.30 9.40
CA VAL A 13 -6.61 5.46 9.32
C VAL A 13 -5.36 6.26 9.68
N ASP A 14 -4.54 5.69 10.56
CA ASP A 14 -3.14 6.01 10.79
C ASP A 14 -2.29 4.80 10.38
N LEU A 15 -1.63 4.86 9.23
CA LEU A 15 -0.84 3.75 8.67
C LEU A 15 0.38 3.35 9.54
N SER A 16 0.71 4.12 10.58
CA SER A 16 1.74 3.77 11.56
C SER A 16 1.20 2.99 12.75
N LYS A 17 -0.11 3.13 13.07
CA LYS A 17 -0.69 2.66 14.34
C LYS A 17 -1.94 1.79 14.19
N GLY A 18 -2.80 2.06 13.22
CA GLY A 18 -4.05 1.34 13.02
C GLY A 18 -5.16 2.23 12.47
N MET A 19 -6.38 2.02 12.94
CA MET A 19 -7.51 2.89 12.60
C MET A 19 -8.45 3.08 13.79
N VAL A 20 -9.13 4.21 13.80
CA VAL A 20 -10.31 4.44 14.63
C VAL A 20 -11.54 4.16 13.79
N VAL A 21 -12.45 3.36 14.33
CA VAL A 21 -13.71 2.97 13.71
C VAL A 21 -14.85 3.59 14.53
N CYS A 22 -15.82 4.20 13.86
CA CYS A 22 -17.06 4.69 14.47
C CYS A 22 -18.27 4.01 13.84
N ASP A 23 -19.09 3.34 14.64
CA ASP A 23 -20.36 2.77 14.19
C ASP A 23 -21.50 3.77 14.41
N LEU A 24 -22.12 4.20 13.32
CA LEU A 24 -23.21 5.19 13.33
C LEU A 24 -24.59 4.55 13.40
N ARG A 25 -24.73 3.22 13.42
CA ARG A 25 -26.05 2.55 13.43
C ARG A 25 -26.91 2.97 14.61
N ALA A 26 -26.34 2.93 15.81
CA ALA A 26 -27.04 3.34 17.03
C ALA A 26 -27.39 4.83 17.04
N VAL A 27 -26.54 5.68 16.44
CA VAL A 27 -26.79 7.12 16.28
C VAL A 27 -28.00 7.35 15.37
N ILE A 28 -28.00 6.70 14.19
CA ILE A 28 -29.03 6.87 13.16
C ILE A 28 -30.37 6.28 13.62
N GLN A 29 -30.36 5.12 14.29
CA GLN A 29 -31.58 4.39 14.64
C GLN A 29 -32.18 4.83 15.97
N HIS A 30 -31.36 5.23 16.93
CA HIS A 30 -31.79 5.42 18.32
C HIS A 30 -31.41 6.79 18.91
N GLY A 31 -30.73 7.66 18.14
CA GLY A 31 -30.25 8.94 18.65
C GLY A 31 -29.19 8.80 19.76
N ALA A 32 -28.55 7.63 19.84
CA ALA A 32 -27.47 7.37 20.80
C ALA A 32 -26.20 8.14 20.42
N GLY A 33 -25.23 8.17 21.34
CA GLY A 33 -23.90 8.70 21.04
C GLY A 33 -23.10 7.78 20.10
N PRO A 34 -22.13 8.31 19.33
CA PRO A 34 -21.25 7.50 18.49
C PRO A 34 -20.32 6.61 19.32
N GLU A 35 -20.21 5.34 18.94
CA GLU A 35 -19.27 4.39 19.56
C GLU A 35 -17.97 4.33 18.78
N PHE A 36 -16.85 4.58 19.45
CA PHE A 36 -15.51 4.52 18.86
C PHE A 36 -14.76 3.27 19.31
N ARG A 37 -14.09 2.63 18.35
CA ARG A 37 -13.19 1.50 18.59
C ARG A 37 -11.86 1.74 17.90
N PHE A 38 -10.76 1.54 18.61
CA PHE A 38 -9.44 1.51 17.99
C PHE A 38 -9.07 0.08 17.56
N VAL A 39 -8.72 -0.08 16.30
CA VAL A 39 -8.24 -1.33 15.71
C VAL A 39 -6.76 -1.16 15.41
N ARG A 40 -5.91 -1.94 16.10
CA ARG A 40 -4.46 -1.94 15.89
C ARG A 40 -4.10 -2.58 14.55
N LEU A 41 -2.95 -2.22 13.99
CA LEU A 41 -2.34 -2.96 12.87
C LEU A 41 -2.06 -4.43 13.25
N PRO A 42 -1.84 -5.32 12.26
CA PRO A 42 -1.39 -6.68 12.53
C PRO A 42 -0.15 -6.70 13.43
N GLY A 43 -0.10 -7.62 14.40
CA GLY A 43 0.97 -7.65 15.41
C GLY A 43 2.37 -7.93 14.87
N GLU A 44 2.48 -8.51 13.68
CA GLU A 44 3.75 -8.73 12.98
C GLU A 44 4.29 -7.45 12.33
N CYS A 45 3.42 -6.45 12.10
CA CYS A 45 3.81 -5.19 11.49
C CYS A 45 4.45 -4.28 12.53
N ARG A 46 5.58 -3.67 12.16
CA ARG A 46 6.23 -2.68 13.03
C ARG A 46 5.35 -1.44 13.20
N THR A 47 5.23 -0.97 14.43
CA THR A 47 4.72 0.36 14.74
C THR A 47 5.85 1.36 14.59
N TYR A 48 5.61 2.46 13.88
CA TYR A 48 6.58 3.55 13.77
C TYR A 48 6.25 4.62 14.78
N ASP A 49 7.12 4.79 15.78
CA ASP A 49 7.05 5.95 16.66
C ASP A 49 7.84 7.10 16.03
N ARG A 50 7.14 8.22 15.79
CA ARG A 50 7.68 9.41 15.12
C ARG A 50 8.86 10.02 15.89
N GLY A 51 9.02 9.68 17.17
CA GLY A 51 10.04 10.24 18.06
C GLY A 51 11.45 9.65 17.94
N GLN A 52 11.69 8.56 17.20
CA GLN A 52 12.97 7.83 17.33
C GLN A 52 13.93 7.83 16.12
N ARG A 53 13.55 8.30 14.93
CA ARG A 53 14.50 8.37 13.78
C ARG A 53 14.17 9.49 12.81
N GLU A 54 15.19 10.28 12.45
CA GLU A 54 15.10 11.41 11.51
C GLU A 54 14.85 11.03 10.03
N ARG A 55 14.71 9.73 9.69
CA ARG A 55 14.69 9.27 8.28
C ARG A 55 13.78 8.07 8.00
N LEU A 56 12.69 7.89 8.74
CA LEU A 56 11.70 6.88 8.35
C LEU A 56 10.91 7.39 7.13
N PRO A 57 10.76 6.59 6.05
CA PRO A 57 9.92 6.97 4.91
C PRO A 57 8.49 7.24 5.37
N ASN A 58 7.75 8.07 4.63
CA ASN A 58 6.34 8.30 4.93
C ASN A 58 5.62 6.94 4.88
N PRO A 59 4.82 6.55 5.90
CA PRO A 59 4.04 5.31 5.88
C PRO A 59 3.29 5.05 4.56
N GLU A 60 2.79 6.10 3.91
CA GLU A 60 2.10 5.99 2.62
C GLU A 60 2.98 5.45 1.49
N GLU A 61 4.31 5.62 1.56
CA GLU A 61 5.24 5.09 0.55
C GLU A 61 5.31 3.56 0.54
N PHE A 62 4.90 2.90 1.62
CA PHE A 62 5.08 1.46 1.77
C PHE A 62 3.90 0.76 2.45
N ARG A 63 2.81 1.48 2.74
CA ARG A 63 1.59 0.94 3.35
C ARG A 63 0.34 1.62 2.81
N ASN A 64 -0.76 0.87 2.83
CA ASN A 64 -2.09 1.38 2.54
C ASN A 64 -3.17 0.54 3.20
N MET A 65 -4.35 1.12 3.41
CA MET A 65 -5.51 0.44 3.99
C MET A 65 -6.76 0.87 3.24
N ALA A 66 -7.58 -0.07 2.83
CA ALA A 66 -8.81 0.22 2.08
C ALA A 66 -9.90 -0.81 2.36
N CYS A 67 -11.13 -0.49 1.97
CA CYS A 67 -12.21 -1.46 1.86
C CYS A 67 -12.15 -2.10 0.47
N VAL A 68 -11.91 -3.41 0.42
CA VAL A 68 -11.81 -4.21 -0.81
C VAL A 68 -12.80 -5.36 -0.71
N GLY A 69 -13.70 -5.49 -1.69
CA GLY A 69 -14.67 -6.60 -1.70
C GLY A 69 -15.51 -6.71 -0.41
N GLY A 70 -15.79 -5.60 0.28
CA GLY A 70 -16.56 -5.58 1.53
C GLY A 70 -15.79 -6.01 2.79
N SER A 71 -14.46 -6.14 2.70
CA SER A 71 -13.56 -6.38 3.83
C SER A 71 -12.53 -5.25 3.94
N ILE A 72 -12.08 -4.94 5.15
CA ILE A 72 -10.97 -4.00 5.31
C ILE A 72 -9.67 -4.75 5.10
N LYS A 73 -8.86 -4.29 4.15
CA LYS A 73 -7.55 -4.82 3.84
C LYS A 73 -6.47 -3.81 4.15
N PHE A 74 -5.30 -4.31 4.51
CA PHE A 74 -4.10 -3.53 4.80
C PHE A 74 -2.92 -4.15 4.07
N VAL A 75 -2.24 -3.37 3.23
CA VAL A 75 -1.02 -3.78 2.54
C VAL A 75 0.19 -3.13 3.19
N THR A 76 1.27 -3.89 3.32
CA THR A 76 2.56 -3.42 3.83
C THR A 76 3.69 -3.97 2.98
N MET A 77 4.70 -3.15 2.70
CA MET A 77 5.97 -3.55 2.10
C MET A 77 7.03 -3.68 3.20
N ASP A 78 7.28 -4.90 3.67
CA ASP A 78 8.18 -5.19 4.77
C ASP A 78 9.65 -5.11 4.32
N GLY A 79 10.46 -4.37 5.08
CA GLY A 79 11.87 -4.11 4.74
C GLY A 79 12.12 -2.88 3.87
N TYR A 80 11.07 -2.15 3.47
CA TYR A 80 11.17 -0.94 2.66
C TYR A 80 12.05 0.12 3.33
N GLY A 81 13.10 0.60 2.63
CA GLY A 81 14.08 1.56 3.14
C GLY A 81 15.05 1.01 4.20
N GLU A 82 14.88 -0.24 4.65
CA GLU A 82 15.69 -0.86 5.69
C GLU A 82 16.57 -2.01 5.16
N ARG A 83 16.12 -2.69 4.11
CA ARG A 83 16.77 -3.87 3.52
C ARG A 83 17.04 -3.63 2.04
N PRO A 84 17.96 -4.40 1.42
CA PRO A 84 18.09 -4.44 -0.04
C PRO A 84 16.73 -4.72 -0.69
N GLY A 85 16.45 -4.10 -1.83
CA GLY A 85 15.13 -4.19 -2.45
C GLY A 85 14.69 -5.62 -2.79
N SER A 86 15.64 -6.51 -3.09
CA SER A 86 15.40 -7.94 -3.35
C SER A 86 14.87 -8.71 -2.13
N GLN A 87 14.98 -8.15 -0.94
CA GLN A 87 14.47 -8.72 0.32
C GLN A 87 13.17 -8.05 0.78
N VAL A 88 12.64 -7.09 0.00
CA VAL A 88 11.38 -6.42 0.32
C VAL A 88 10.22 -7.32 -0.11
N THR A 89 9.25 -7.50 0.79
CA THR A 89 8.05 -8.30 0.53
C THR A 89 6.80 -7.48 0.73
N MET A 90 5.81 -7.65 -0.13
CA MET A 90 4.48 -7.09 0.02
C MET A 90 3.54 -8.12 0.64
N THR A 91 2.84 -7.76 1.71
CA THR A 91 1.86 -8.61 2.39
C THR A 91 0.52 -7.89 2.45
N VAL A 92 -0.56 -8.56 2.02
CA VAL A 92 -1.93 -8.10 2.22
C VAL A 92 -2.53 -8.81 3.43
N TRP A 93 -3.12 -8.03 4.33
CA TRP A 93 -3.80 -8.48 5.53
C TRP A 93 -5.29 -8.19 5.41
N THR A 94 -6.13 -9.11 5.86
CA THR A 94 -7.58 -8.94 5.87
C THR A 94 -8.09 -8.89 7.31
N LEU A 95 -8.82 -7.84 7.66
CA LEU A 95 -9.42 -7.69 8.98
C LEU A 95 -10.68 -8.56 9.09
N SER A 96 -10.84 -9.26 10.21
CA SER A 96 -12.01 -10.08 10.47
C SER A 96 -13.30 -9.24 10.54
N PRO A 97 -14.47 -9.80 10.19
CA PRO A 97 -15.76 -9.10 10.20
C PRO A 97 -16.16 -8.41 11.51
N ASP A 98 -15.65 -8.89 12.65
CA ASP A 98 -15.86 -8.37 14.00
C ASP A 98 -14.89 -7.23 14.37
N LEU A 99 -13.93 -6.95 13.49
CA LEU A 99 -12.89 -5.93 13.61
C LEU A 99 -11.88 -6.19 14.75
N CYS A 100 -11.69 -7.46 15.13
CA CYS A 100 -10.86 -7.84 16.27
C CYS A 100 -9.50 -8.44 15.90
N SER A 101 -9.37 -9.02 14.70
CA SER A 101 -8.17 -9.79 14.32
C SER A 101 -7.82 -9.65 12.86
N TRP A 102 -6.52 -9.71 12.55
CA TRP A 102 -6.03 -9.69 11.17
C TRP A 102 -5.64 -11.09 10.72
N LYS A 103 -6.06 -11.46 9.52
CA LYS A 103 -5.60 -12.66 8.82
C LYS A 103 -4.53 -12.26 7.80
N LYS A 104 -3.36 -12.88 7.88
CA LYS A 104 -2.29 -12.73 6.89
C LYS A 104 -2.70 -13.39 5.56
N GLY A 105 -2.56 -12.66 4.47
CA GLY A 105 -2.75 -13.16 3.11
C GLY A 105 -1.44 -13.64 2.49
N VAL A 106 -1.39 -13.62 1.16
CA VAL A 106 -0.20 -13.99 0.38
C VAL A 106 0.92 -12.96 0.61
N VAL A 107 2.15 -13.48 0.68
CA VAL A 107 3.38 -12.67 0.70
C VAL A 107 3.99 -12.71 -0.69
N TYR A 108 4.25 -11.55 -1.27
CA TYR A 108 4.75 -11.38 -2.62
C TYR A 108 6.13 -10.72 -2.59
N HIS A 109 7.12 -11.23 -3.32
CA HIS A 109 8.45 -10.63 -3.31
C HIS A 109 8.57 -9.52 -4.35
N VAL A 110 9.16 -8.38 -3.99
CA VAL A 110 9.41 -7.30 -4.96
C VAL A 110 10.34 -7.76 -6.08
N SER A 111 11.22 -8.73 -5.82
CA SER A 111 12.04 -9.38 -6.85
C SER A 111 11.22 -10.03 -7.96
N ASP A 112 10.00 -10.48 -7.67
CA ASP A 112 9.13 -11.12 -8.66
C ASP A 112 8.59 -10.09 -9.67
N ILE A 113 8.44 -8.82 -9.25
CA ILE A 113 8.16 -7.70 -10.15
C ILE A 113 9.28 -7.57 -11.17
N TRP A 114 10.53 -7.56 -10.69
CA TRP A 114 11.70 -7.39 -11.56
C TRP A 114 11.95 -8.57 -12.48
N ALA A 115 11.58 -9.77 -12.03
CA ALA A 115 11.65 -10.99 -12.83
C ALA A 115 10.51 -11.14 -13.83
N SER A 116 9.47 -10.30 -13.77
CA SER A 116 8.33 -10.37 -14.68
C SER A 116 8.72 -10.06 -16.13
N GLU A 117 8.09 -10.73 -17.09
CA GLU A 117 8.32 -10.51 -18.51
C GLU A 117 8.06 -9.05 -18.91
N SER A 118 7.04 -8.40 -18.34
CA SER A 118 6.74 -7.00 -18.59
C SER A 118 7.87 -6.07 -18.13
N HIS A 119 8.52 -6.36 -17.00
CA HIS A 119 9.63 -5.53 -16.51
C HIS A 119 10.90 -5.72 -17.36
N ILE A 120 11.23 -6.98 -17.68
CA ILE A 120 12.40 -7.34 -18.50
C ILE A 120 12.27 -6.78 -19.91
N SER A 121 11.11 -6.93 -20.55
CA SER A 121 10.89 -6.46 -21.93
C SER A 121 10.98 -4.93 -22.07
N LEU A 122 10.63 -4.18 -21.02
CA LEU A 122 10.80 -2.73 -20.97
C LEU A 122 12.23 -2.29 -20.63
N GLY A 123 13.11 -3.21 -20.24
CA GLY A 123 14.50 -2.91 -19.87
C GLY A 123 14.63 -2.01 -18.64
N LEU A 124 13.68 -2.13 -17.70
CA LEU A 124 13.63 -1.29 -16.49
C LEU A 124 14.70 -1.72 -15.46
N LEU A 125 15.17 -0.76 -14.68
CA LEU A 125 16.07 -1.03 -13.56
C LEU A 125 15.32 -1.67 -12.38
N GLN A 126 16.05 -2.38 -11.53
CA GLN A 126 15.55 -2.98 -10.29
C GLN A 126 15.40 -1.94 -9.17
N ALA A 127 14.69 -0.85 -9.44
CA ALA A 127 14.33 0.15 -8.46
C ALA A 127 13.17 -0.35 -7.58
N LEU A 128 13.09 0.17 -6.36
CA LEU A 128 11.97 -0.13 -5.46
C LEU A 128 10.72 0.65 -5.91
N PRO A 129 9.59 -0.04 -6.17
CA PRO A 129 8.31 0.63 -6.30
C PRO A 129 7.83 1.15 -4.94
N SER A 130 6.94 2.13 -4.94
CA SER A 130 6.42 2.78 -3.73
C SER A 130 4.94 3.10 -3.86
N PHE A 131 4.34 3.58 -2.78
CA PHE A 131 2.93 3.94 -2.68
C PHE A 131 2.01 2.78 -3.09
N PRO A 132 2.03 1.65 -2.35
CA PRO A 132 1.09 0.56 -2.60
C PRO A 132 -0.34 1.08 -2.42
N VAL A 133 -1.22 0.77 -3.36
CA VAL A 133 -2.65 1.10 -3.29
C VAL A 133 -3.43 -0.17 -3.60
N LEU A 134 -4.26 -0.60 -2.66
CA LEU A 134 -5.14 -1.75 -2.85
C LEU A 134 -6.16 -1.46 -3.95
N SER A 135 -6.39 -2.40 -4.86
CA SER A 135 -7.55 -2.35 -5.75
C SER A 135 -8.82 -2.41 -4.90
N VAL A 136 -9.84 -1.61 -5.23
CA VAL A 136 -11.12 -1.59 -4.51
C VAL A 136 -12.04 -2.74 -4.93
N ASP A 137 -11.86 -3.23 -6.16
CA ASP A 137 -12.73 -4.20 -6.82
C ASP A 137 -12.10 -5.59 -6.92
N GLU A 138 -10.78 -5.68 -6.89
CA GLU A 138 -10.03 -6.92 -7.11
C GLU A 138 -9.25 -7.34 -5.86
N ASP A 139 -9.47 -8.57 -5.42
CA ASP A 139 -8.75 -9.14 -4.31
C ASP A 139 -7.29 -9.42 -4.68
N ASP A 140 -6.37 -9.12 -3.75
CA ASP A 140 -4.93 -9.39 -3.88
C ASP A 140 -4.24 -8.69 -5.06
N VAL A 141 -4.91 -7.68 -5.65
CA VAL A 141 -4.33 -6.76 -6.63
C VAL A 141 -3.88 -5.48 -5.92
N VAL A 142 -2.61 -5.13 -6.12
CA VAL A 142 -2.00 -3.91 -5.59
C VAL A 142 -1.41 -3.09 -6.72
N TYR A 143 -1.75 -1.81 -6.74
CA TYR A 143 -1.15 -0.82 -7.61
C TYR A 143 0.06 -0.17 -6.94
N LEU A 144 1.12 0.08 -7.69
CA LEU A 144 2.33 0.72 -7.17
C LEU A 144 2.79 1.84 -8.10
N SER A 145 3.39 2.88 -7.54
CA SER A 145 4.14 3.86 -8.30
C SER A 145 5.55 3.35 -8.53
N PHE A 146 5.99 3.31 -9.79
CA PHE A 146 7.35 2.93 -10.15
C PHE A 146 8.00 4.03 -10.97
N THR A 147 9.17 4.48 -10.52
CA THR A 147 9.96 5.50 -11.21
C THR A 147 11.05 4.81 -12.02
N ASP A 148 10.99 4.98 -13.34
CA ASP A 148 12.01 4.53 -14.26
C ASP A 148 13.15 5.56 -14.30
N LEU A 149 14.36 5.03 -14.09
CA LEU A 149 15.57 5.79 -13.93
C LEU A 149 16.56 5.33 -15.00
N ASP A 150 17.26 6.28 -15.60
CA ASP A 150 18.38 6.02 -16.49
C ASP A 150 19.70 6.28 -15.77
N VAL A 151 20.75 5.55 -16.13
CA VAL A 151 22.10 5.78 -15.62
C VAL A 151 22.95 6.29 -16.77
N THR A 152 23.31 7.57 -16.74
CA THR A 152 24.12 8.18 -17.79
C THR A 152 25.53 7.59 -17.81
N VAL A 153 26.27 7.83 -18.90
CA VAL A 153 27.67 7.40 -19.05
C VAL A 153 28.57 7.96 -17.93
N GLU A 154 28.19 9.10 -17.33
CA GLU A 154 28.87 9.71 -16.18
C GLU A 154 28.47 9.07 -14.83
N GLY A 155 27.60 8.06 -14.84
CA GLY A 155 27.08 7.39 -13.64
C GLY A 155 26.00 8.18 -12.91
N ARG A 156 25.43 9.23 -13.52
CA ARG A 156 24.33 10.00 -12.91
C ARG A 156 23.01 9.28 -13.13
N VAL A 157 22.18 9.26 -12.09
CA VAL A 157 20.82 8.71 -12.16
C VAL A 157 19.87 9.82 -12.58
N GLU A 158 19.21 9.65 -13.72
CA GLU A 158 18.25 10.61 -14.27
C GLU A 158 16.84 10.02 -14.30
N PHE A 159 15.84 10.85 -14.03
CA PHE A 159 14.45 10.46 -14.19
C PHE A 159 14.13 10.29 -15.67
N LYS A 160 13.60 9.12 -16.05
CA LYS A 160 13.19 8.83 -17.43
C LYS A 160 11.68 8.88 -17.58
N SER A 161 10.96 8.13 -16.74
CA SER A 161 9.50 8.05 -16.79
C SER A 161 8.91 7.52 -15.48
N GLN A 162 7.58 7.51 -15.38
CA GLN A 162 6.88 6.91 -14.25
C GLN A 162 5.79 5.96 -14.76
N TYR A 163 5.66 4.82 -14.09
CA TYR A 163 4.66 3.80 -14.36
C TYR A 163 3.76 3.61 -13.15
N LEU A 164 2.49 3.34 -13.42
CA LEU A 164 1.60 2.66 -12.49
C LEU A 164 1.74 1.17 -12.74
N LEU A 165 2.26 0.44 -11.77
CA LEU A 165 2.29 -1.02 -11.81
C LEU A 165 0.95 -1.54 -11.32
N ARG A 166 0.39 -2.54 -11.99
CA ARG A 166 -0.64 -3.41 -11.42
C ARG A 166 0.01 -4.75 -11.12
N VAL A 167 -0.04 -5.18 -9.87
CA VAL A 167 0.50 -6.47 -9.41
C VAL A 167 -0.65 -7.31 -8.91
N ASP A 168 -0.96 -8.39 -9.63
CA ASP A 168 -1.83 -9.46 -9.15
C ASP A 168 -0.98 -10.44 -8.36
N MET A 169 -1.06 -10.36 -7.03
CA MET A 169 -0.23 -11.18 -6.14
C MET A 169 -0.65 -12.65 -6.14
N GLN A 170 -1.89 -12.95 -6.53
CA GLN A 170 -2.43 -14.30 -6.53
C GLN A 170 -1.98 -15.09 -7.75
N HIS A 171 -1.92 -14.44 -8.92
CA HIS A 171 -1.53 -15.05 -10.19
C HIS A 171 -0.08 -14.75 -10.60
N ASN A 172 0.64 -13.93 -9.82
CA ASN A 172 1.98 -13.48 -10.13
C ASN A 172 2.07 -12.76 -11.49
N GLU A 173 1.08 -11.91 -11.76
CA GLU A 173 1.01 -11.12 -12.99
C GLU A 173 1.34 -9.65 -12.70
N VAL A 174 2.17 -9.06 -13.58
CA VAL A 174 2.62 -7.68 -13.46
C VAL A 174 2.43 -6.96 -14.78
N SER A 175 1.74 -5.82 -14.76
CA SER A 175 1.63 -4.93 -15.90
C SER A 175 2.11 -3.51 -15.56
N HIS A 176 2.76 -2.87 -16.53
CA HIS A 176 3.29 -1.52 -16.40
C HIS A 176 2.45 -0.57 -17.27
N HIS A 177 1.82 0.42 -16.64
CA HIS A 177 1.02 1.43 -17.32
C HIS A 177 1.74 2.77 -17.25
N PRO A 178 2.18 3.37 -18.37
CA PRO A 178 2.88 4.66 -18.34
C PRO A 178 1.94 5.76 -17.83
N LYS A 179 2.41 6.61 -16.91
CA LYS A 179 1.69 7.83 -16.54
C LYS A 179 1.82 8.86 -17.65
N SER A 180 0.71 9.46 -18.07
CA SER A 180 0.71 10.53 -19.07
C SER A 180 1.46 11.76 -18.55
N ARG A 181 2.26 12.41 -19.42
CA ARG A 181 3.05 13.61 -19.09
C ARG A 181 2.24 14.77 -18.50
N GLU A 182 0.93 14.81 -18.71
CA GLU A 182 0.02 15.85 -18.21
C GLU A 182 -0.28 15.74 -16.69
N GLU A 183 0.04 14.60 -16.06
CA GLU A 183 -0.21 14.37 -14.62
C GLU A 183 1.04 14.56 -13.74
N MET A 184 2.17 14.99 -14.32
CA MET A 184 3.37 15.26 -13.56
C MET A 184 3.24 16.61 -12.84
N PRO A 185 3.41 16.69 -11.51
CA PRO A 185 3.53 17.98 -10.85
C PRO A 185 4.73 18.71 -11.46
N SER A 186 4.50 19.95 -11.90
CA SER A 186 5.61 20.86 -12.21
C SER A 186 6.50 20.94 -10.98
N GLN A 187 7.77 20.56 -11.11
CA GLN A 187 8.74 20.79 -10.05
C GLN A 187 8.85 22.30 -9.85
N SER A 188 8.33 22.77 -8.71
CA SER A 188 8.49 24.14 -8.20
C SER A 188 9.76 24.24 -7.40
#